data_AF-A0A2N5ZB35-F1
#
_entry.id   AF-A0A2N5ZB35-F1
#
_cell.length_a   1.000
_cell.length_b   1.000
_cell.length_c   1.000
_cell.angle_alpha   90.00
_cell.angle_beta   90.00
_cell.angle_gamma   90.00
#
_symmetry.space_group_name_H-M   'P 1'
#
loop_
_entity.id
_entity.type
_entity.pdbx_description
1 polymer ?
#
loop_
_entity_poly.entity_id
_entity_poly.type
_entity_poly.pdbx_seq_one_letter_code
_entity_poly.pdbx_strand_id
1 'polypeptide(L)' 'NFVLERFAGEVPPRFLVGPGWGLIRNDQILNKFEKRLEELDTWQGRLFNTE' A
#
# COMPACT_ATOMS: atom_id res chain seq x y z
N ASN A 1 15.44 -1.06 9.83
CA ASN A 1 14.34 -0.14 9.49
C ASN A 1 13.44 -0.88 8.51
N PHE A 2 12.18 -1.14 8.87
CA PHE A 2 11.24 -1.89 8.04
C PHE A 2 10.24 -0.92 7.41
N VAL A 3 10.29 -0.80 6.09
CA VAL A 3 9.43 0.10 5.31
C VAL A 3 9.02 -0.63 4.04
N LEU A 4 7.73 -0.58 3.74
CA LEU A 4 7.16 -1.11 2.51
C LEU A 4 6.97 0.02 1.50
N GLU A 5 7.80 0.03 0.46
CA GLU A 5 7.82 1.10 -0.54
C GLU A 5 6.84 0.88 -1.69
N ARG A 6 6.37 -0.36 -1.90
CA ARG A 6 5.52 -0.71 -3.06
C ARG A 6 4.39 -1.64 -2.68
N PHE A 7 3.16 -1.12 -2.75
CA PHE A 7 1.94 -1.85 -2.44
C PHE A 7 1.30 -2.53 -3.65
N ALA A 8 1.34 -1.88 -4.81
CA ALA A 8 0.82 -2.45 -6.06
C ALA A 8 1.83 -2.34 -7.20
N GLY A 9 1.69 -3.25 -8.17
CA GLY A 9 2.39 -3.22 -9.43
C GLY A 9 1.38 -3.00 -10.55
N GLU A 10 1.72 -2.13 -11.50
CA GLU A 10 0.94 -1.99 -12.72
C GLU A 10 1.30 -3.11 -13.69
N VAL A 11 0.27 -3.73 -14.26
CA VAL A 11 0.40 -4.76 -15.28
C VAL A 11 -0.55 -4.43 -16.44
N PRO A 12 -0.24 -4.87 -17.67
CA PRO A 12 -1.17 -4.71 -18.78
C PRO A 12 -2.55 -5.29 -18.43
N PRO A 13 -3.67 -4.63 -18.82
CA PRO A 13 -5.01 -5.00 -18.39
C PRO A 13 -5.39 -6.47 -18.64
N ARG A 14 -4.86 -7.07 -19.71
CA ARG A 14 -5.07 -8.50 -20.05
C ARG A 14 -4.55 -9.50 -19.01
N PHE A 15 -3.65 -9.07 -18.13
CA PHE A 15 -3.09 -9.90 -17.07
C PHE A 15 -3.79 -9.69 -15.72
N LEU A 16 -4.77 -8.79 -15.64
CA LEU A 16 -5.53 -8.56 -14.42
C LEU A 16 -6.54 -9.70 -14.21
N VAL A 17 -6.46 -10.36 -13.05
CA VAL A 17 -7.41 -11.40 -12.63
C VAL A 17 -8.76 -10.81 -12.17
N GLY A 18 -8.79 -9.50 -11.88
CA GLY A 18 -9.98 -8.79 -11.41
C GLY A 18 -9.97 -7.31 -11.79
N PRO A 19 -11.01 -6.55 -11.39
CA PRO A 19 -11.05 -5.11 -11.63
C PRO A 19 -9.88 -4.42 -10.92
N GLY A 20 -9.29 -3.42 -11.58
CA GLY A 20 -8.29 -2.56 -10.94
C GLY A 20 -8.90 -1.68 -9.85
N TRP A 21 -8.09 -0.82 -9.26
CA TRP A 21 -8.49 0.11 -8.19
C TRP A 21 -9.35 1.31 -8.68
N GLY A 22 -10.09 1.14 -9.78
CA GLY A 22 -10.85 2.18 -10.44
C GLY A 22 -9.95 3.33 -10.92
N LEU A 23 -10.25 4.55 -10.46
CA LEU A 23 -9.50 5.77 -10.77
C LEU A 23 -8.34 6.04 -9.79
N ILE A 24 -8.09 5.12 -8.85
CA ILE A 24 -7.01 5.27 -7.88
C ILE A 24 -5.72 4.78 -8.52
N ARG A 25 -4.79 5.72 -8.73
CA ARG A 25 -3.44 5.41 -9.18
C ARG A 25 -2.61 4.80 -8.05
N ASN A 26 -1.56 4.07 -8.43
CA ASN A 26 -0.71 3.36 -7.49
C ASN A 26 -0.04 4.28 -6.44
N ASP A 27 0.39 5.47 -6.82
CA ASP A 27 0.96 6.49 -5.93
C ASP A 27 -0.05 6.98 -4.87
N GLN A 28 -1.33 7.05 -5.26
CA GLN A 28 -2.40 7.48 -4.37
C GLN A 28 -2.72 6.44 -3.30
N ILE A 29 -2.41 5.16 -3.54
CA ILE A 29 -2.58 4.09 -2.56
C ILE A 29 -1.63 4.30 -1.39
N LEU A 30 -0.36 4.61 -1.66
CA LEU A 30 0.64 4.86 -0.61
C LEU A 30 0.25 6.05 0.27
N ASN A 31 -0.13 7.19 -0.34
CA ASN A 31 -0.56 8.37 0.39
C ASN A 31 -1.78 8.10 1.28
N LYS A 32 -2.75 7.33 0.78
CA LYS A 32 -3.94 6.95 1.56
C LYS A 32 -3.59 6.02 2.72
N PHE A 33 -2.65 5.10 2.50
CA PHE A 33 -2.17 4.18 3.53
C PHE A 33 -1.45 4.93 4.65
N GLU A 34 -0.50 5.81 4.32
CA GLU A 34 0.24 6.62 5.30
C GLU A 34 -0.71 7.49 6.12
N LYS A 35 -1.63 8.20 5.47
CA LYS A 35 -2.66 8.98 6.16
C LYS A 35 -3.47 8.12 7.13
N ARG A 36 -3.79 6.87 6.76
CA ARG A 36 -4.54 5.97 7.64
C ARG A 36 -3.73 5.51 8.84
N LEU A 37 -2.41 5.35 8.70
CA LEU A 37 -1.52 5.06 9.83
C LEU A 37 -1.49 6.24 10.81
N GLU A 38 -1.40 7.46 10.31
CA GLU A 38 -1.46 8.68 11.13
C GLU A 38 -2.80 8.81 11.87
N GLU A 39 -3.92 8.61 11.17
CA GLU A 39 -5.27 8.64 11.76
C GLU A 39 -5.47 7.61 12.89
N LEU A 40 -4.73 6.50 12.85
CA LEU A 40 -4.79 5.41 13.82
C LEU A 40 -3.67 5.46 14.86
N ASP A 41 -2.87 6.54 14.88
CA ASP A 41 -1.72 6.72 15.76
C ASP A 41 -0.79 5.49 15.76
N THR A 42 -0.37 5.10 14.56
CA THR A 42 0.46 3.90 14.32
C THR A 42 1.47 4.13 13.20
N TRP A 43 2.42 3.21 13.05
CA TRP A 43 3.46 3.26 12.01
C TRP A 43 3.76 1.88 11.43
N GLN A 44 4.47 1.85 10.31
CA GLN A 44 4.89 0.60 9.68
C GLN A 44 5.86 -0.17 10.58
N GLY A 45 5.59 -1.45 10.79
CA GLY A 45 6.41 -2.29 11.65
C GLY A 45 6.24 -2.05 13.15
N ARG A 46 5.18 -1.36 13.61
CA ARG A 46 4.87 -1.19 15.04
C ARG A 46 4.87 -2.50 15.84
N LEU A 47 4.45 -3.59 15.21
CA LEU A 47 4.38 -4.93 15.82
C LEU A 47 5.39 -5.92 15.23
N PHE A 48 6.40 -5.42 14.49
CA PHE A 48 7.39 -6.28 13.88
C PHE A 48 8.42 -6.73 14.93
N ASN A 49 8.39 -8.01 15.29
CA ASN A 49 9.42 -8.66 16.09
C ASN A 49 10.29 -9.56 15.21
N THR A 50 11.60 -9.52 15.44
CA THR A 50 12.61 -10.22 14.62
C THR A 50 13.04 -11.56 15.24
N GLU A 51 12.28 -12.06 16.23
CA GLU A 51 12.54 -13.33 16.92
C GLU A 51 12.21 -14.56 16.05
#